data_AF-A0A183I8F9-F1
#
_entry.id   AF-A0A183I8F9-F1
#
_cell.length_a   1.000
_cell.length_b   1.000
_cell.length_c   1.000
_cell.angle_alpha   90.00
_cell.angle_beta   90.00
_cell.angle_gamma   90.00
#
_symmetry.space_group_name_H-M   'P 1'
#
loop_
_entity.id
_entity.type
_entity.pdbx_description
1 polymer ?
#
loop_
_entity_poly.entity_id
_entity_poly.type
_entity_poly.pdbx_seq_one_letter_code
_entity_poly.pdbx_strand_id
1 'polypeptide(L)' 'MMESLRNNLVQACDGERITLHCPRNTQILLENIFYGRLVPSDQLCPWPSEQQQLANEDTSCDVVQAHAVS' A
#
# COMPACT_ATOMS: atom_id res chain seq x y z
N MET A 1 -23.16 15.29 10.85
CA MET A 1 -21.74 15.43 11.19
C MET A 1 -20.98 15.59 9.88
N MET A 2 -20.18 16.65 9.74
CA MET A 2 -19.34 16.87 8.57
C MET A 2 -18.07 16.04 8.73
N GLU A 3 -17.94 14.97 7.95
CA GLU A 3 -16.71 14.19 7.90
C GLU A 3 -15.67 15.01 7.13
N SER A 4 -14.68 15.54 7.84
CA SER A 4 -13.54 16.22 7.23
C SER A 4 -12.83 15.26 6.28
N LEU A 5 -12.40 15.76 5.11
CA LEU A 5 -11.60 14.99 4.16
C LEU A 5 -10.30 14.58 4.87
N ARG A 6 -10.14 13.29 5.13
CA ARG A 6 -8.98 12.75 5.85
C ARG A 6 -8.15 11.93 4.87
N ASN A 7 -6.84 12.16 4.88
CA ASN A 7 -5.92 11.26 4.20
C ASN A 7 -5.95 9.93 4.94
N ASN A 8 -6.45 8.89 4.27
CA ASN A 8 -6.49 7.54 4.79
C ASN A 8 -5.37 6.76 4.12
N LEU A 9 -4.33 6.43 4.88
CA LEU A 9 -3.37 5.41 4.48
C LEU A 9 -3.99 4.06 4.82
N VAL A 10 -4.15 3.21 3.82
CA VAL A 10 -4.71 1.87 4.00
C VAL A 10 -3.79 0.86 3.34
N GLN A 11 -3.56 -0.25 4.02
CA GLN A 11 -2.70 -1.34 3.58
C GLN A 11 -3.42 -2.66 3.83
N ALA A 12 -3.09 -3.67 3.02
CA ALA A 12 -3.62 -5.02 3.15
C ALA A 12 -2.59 -6.02 2.64
N CYS A 13 -2.63 -7.22 3.19
CA CYS A 13 -1.79 -8.33 2.78
C CYS A 13 -2.36 -9.04 1.56
N ASP A 14 -1.54 -9.90 0.93
CA ASP A 14 -2.01 -10.73 -0.17
C ASP A 14 -3.21 -11.60 0.25
N GLY A 15 -4.29 -11.51 -0.53
CA GLY A 15 -5.56 -12.19 -0.27
C GLY A 15 -6.56 -11.41 0.59
N GLU A 16 -6.17 -10.29 1.19
CA GLU A 16 -7.07 -9.39 1.92
C GLU A 16 -7.73 -8.36 0.99
N ARG A 17 -8.84 -7.77 1.45
CA ARG A 17 -9.60 -6.77 0.69
C ARG A 17 -9.69 -5.45 1.44
N ILE A 18 -9.28 -4.37 0.79
CA ILE A 18 -9.47 -3.00 1.30
C ILE A 18 -10.82 -2.47 0.81
N THR A 19 -11.60 -1.89 1.72
CA THR A 19 -12.83 -1.16 1.38
C THR A 19 -12.61 0.32 1.67
N LEU A 20 -12.74 1.16 0.66
CA LEU A 20 -12.65 2.61 0.79
C LEU A 20 -14.06 3.22 0.75
N HIS A 21 -14.32 4.18 1.63
CA HIS A 21 -15.59 4.89 1.70
C HIS A 21 -15.33 6.40 1.69
N CYS A 22 -16.11 7.13 0.89
CA CYS A 22 -16.06 8.58 0.86
C CYS A 22 -17.40 9.18 1.34
N PRO A 23 -17.36 10.29 2.11
CA PRO A 23 -18.56 11.03 2.45
C PRO A 23 -19.35 11.48 1.21
N ARG A 24 -20.65 11.78 1.39
CA ARG A 24 -21.49 12.31 0.30
C ARG A 24 -20.86 13.52 -0.38
N ASN A 25 -20.97 13.57 -1.70
CA ASN A 25 -20.45 14.63 -2.57
C ASN A 25 -18.92 14.80 -2.54
N THR A 26 -18.20 13.77 -2.08
CA THR A 26 -16.74 13.70 -2.20
C THR A 26 -16.34 12.54 -3.11
N GLN A 27 -15.09 12.54 -3.56
CA GLN A 27 -14.55 11.50 -4.43
C GLN A 27 -13.30 10.92 -3.78
N ILE A 28 -13.03 9.65 -4.05
CA ILE A 28 -11.78 9.00 -3.63
C ILE A 28 -10.71 9.40 -4.64
N LEU A 29 -9.66 10.07 -4.15
CA LEU A 29 -8.42 10.26 -4.90
C LEU A 29 -7.38 9.31 -4.31
N LEU A 30 -6.79 8.49 -5.16
CA LEU A 30 -5.72 7.59 -4.76
C LEU A 30 -4.38 8.27 -5.01
N GLU A 31 -3.65 8.56 -3.94
CA GLU A 31 -2.31 9.14 -3.98
C GLU A 31 -1.34 8.11 -3.38
N ASN A 32 -0.21 7.87 -4.05
CA ASN A 32 0.85 6.92 -3.61
C ASN A 32 0.38 5.46 -3.49
N ILE A 33 -0.06 4.87 -4.60
CA ILE A 33 -0.44 3.46 -4.68
C ILE A 33 0.81 2.62 -4.89
N PHE A 34 0.97 1.57 -4.09
CA PHE A 34 2.04 0.60 -4.25
C PHE A 34 1.50 -0.81 -3.99
N TYR A 35 2.00 -1.77 -4.77
CA TYR A 35 1.77 -3.20 -4.56
C TYR A 35 3.11 -3.92 -4.54
N GLY A 36 3.32 -4.76 -3.53
CA GLY A 36 4.60 -5.41 -3.23
C GLY A 36 4.97 -5.22 -1.76
N ARG A 37 6.27 -5.14 -1.47
CA ARG A 37 6.78 -4.89 -0.11
C ARG A 37 7.70 -3.68 -0.09
N LEU A 38 7.43 -2.72 0.81
CA LEU A 38 8.33 -1.61 1.15
C LEU A 38 9.04 -1.83 2.48
N VAL A 39 8.56 -2.79 3.27
CA VAL A 39 9.10 -3.18 4.56
C VAL A 39 9.21 -4.71 4.60
N PRO A 40 10.15 -5.26 5.39
CA PRO A 40 10.32 -6.70 5.45
C PRO A 40 9.10 -7.38 6.09
N SER A 41 8.96 -8.68 5.85
CA SER A 41 7.80 -9.46 6.26
C SER A 41 7.60 -9.52 7.78
N ASP A 42 8.65 -9.29 8.56
CA ASP A 42 8.57 -9.22 10.03
C ASP A 42 7.78 -8.00 10.52
N GLN A 43 7.75 -6.91 9.75
CA GLN A 43 7.07 -5.67 10.10
C GLN A 43 5.65 -5.59 9.54
N LEU A 44 5.41 -6.15 8.35
CA LEU A 44 4.10 -6.12 7.70
C LEU A 44 3.83 -7.43 6.96
N CYS A 45 2.64 -7.99 7.19
CA CYS A 45 2.19 -9.24 6.58
C CYS A 45 3.18 -10.41 6.82
N PRO A 46 3.34 -10.84 8.09
CA PRO A 46 4.25 -11.93 8.44
C PRO A 46 3.75 -13.25 7.88
N TRP A 47 4.68 -14.03 7.33
CA TRP A 47 4.37 -15.36 6.81
C TRP A 47 4.61 -16.42 7.91
N PRO A 48 3.68 -17.37 8.12
CA PRO A 48 3.73 -18.29 9.25
C PRO A 48 4.72 -19.48 9.12
N SER A 49 5.35 -19.69 7.96
CA SER A 49 6.24 -20.85 7.78
C SER A 49 7.68 -20.56 8.22
N GLU A 50 8.24 -21.44 9.05
CA GLU A 50 9.65 -21.57 9.46
C GLU A 50 10.65 -21.79 8.29
N GLN A 51 10.28 -21.46 7.05
CA GLN A 51 11.20 -21.42 5.93
C GLN A 51 11.98 -20.11 5.99
N GLN A 52 12.94 -20.10 6.90
CA GLN A 52 13.99 -19.11 7.00
C GLN A 52 14.74 -19.00 5.66
N GLN A 53 14.39 -18.00 4.86
CA GLN A 53 15.35 -17.28 4.02
C GLN A 53 15.07 -15.78 4.12
N LEU A 54 15.36 -15.22 5.31
CA LEU A 54 15.47 -13.79 5.58
C LEU A 54 16.76 -13.21 4.94
N ALA A 55 17.04 -13.56 3.68
CA ALA A 55 18.21 -13.12 2.95
C ALA A 55 17.76 -12.67 1.56
N ASN A 56 17.60 -11.35 1.43
CA ASN A 56 17.15 -10.61 0.25
C ASN A 56 15.65 -10.60 -0.02
N GLU A 57 14.83 -10.19 0.95
CA GLU A 57 13.57 -9.54 0.58
C GLU A 57 13.91 -8.20 -0.06
N ASP A 58 13.61 -8.05 -1.36
CA ASP A 58 13.75 -6.78 -2.04
C ASP A 58 12.62 -5.85 -1.62
N THR A 59 12.96 -4.86 -0.80
CA THR A 59 12.05 -3.78 -0.37
C THR A 59 12.27 -2.50 -1.18
N SER A 60 13.12 -2.53 -2.20
CA SER A 60 13.33 -1.41 -3.10
C SER A 60 12.13 -1.27 -4.04
N CYS A 61 11.57 -0.07 -4.10
CA CYS A 61 10.56 0.28 -5.07
C CYS A 61 11.11 1.35 -6.02
N ASP A 62 11.69 0.91 -7.13
CA ASP A 62 12.08 1.79 -8.22
C ASP A 62 10.87 2.11 -9.09
N VAL A 63 10.19 3.21 -8.78
CA VAL A 63 9.09 3.70 -9.61
C VAL A 63 9.71 4.24 -10.90
N VAL A 64 9.46 3.58 -12.05
CA VAL A 64 9.87 4.12 -13.35
C VAL A 64 9.07 5.39 -13.60
N GLN A 65 9.68 6.54 -13.34
CA GLN A 65 9.02 7.82 -13.52
C GLN A 65 8.90 8.10 -15.01
N ALA A 66 7.67 7.96 -15.55
CA ALA A 66 7.40 8.36 -16.92
C ALA A 66 7.51 9.89 -17.01
N HIS A 67 8.60 10.38 -17.61
CA HIS A 67 8.71 11.79 -17.93
C HIS A 67 7.70 12.10 -19.05
N ALA A 68 6.70 12.93 -18.74
CA ALA A 68 5.85 13.51 -19.77
C ALA A 68 6.72 14.44 -20.62
N VAL A 69 6.95 14.05 -21.88
CA VAL A 69 7.55 14.96 -22.86
C VAL A 69 6.46 15.97 -23.22
N SER A 70 6.61 17.19 -22.68
CA SER A 70 5.84 18.37 -23.05
C SER A 70 6.21 18.88 -24.43
#